data_AF-E1JUU1-F1
#
_entry.id   AF-E1JUU1-F1
#
_cell.length_a   1.000
_cell.length_b   1.000
_cell.length_c   1.000
_cell.angle_alpha   90.00
_cell.angle_beta   90.00
_cell.angle_gamma   90.00
#
_symmetry.space_group_name_H-M   'P 1'
#
loop_
_entity.id
_entity.type
_entity.pdbx_description
1 polymer ?
#
loop_
_entity_poly.entity_id
_entity_poly.type
_entity_poly.pdbx_seq_one_letter_code
_entity_poly.pdbx_strand_id
1 'polypeptide(L)'
;MAGKRQHFIPRFLLRGFISKETKKESFTYITRRNTPPIETNIKNVAVESKFYEYQDVSADDYITDNEYGYAKAIEYTRTNETLTKQYEASVASFIESLVVRTRYFRSIITSSTNHLIDRAKEDLLNDENLIRLISGMLADDTRLTKCIDDICKEHPEIDNNKIKQLCREKLKSEKHNLANFVFTGAKVVGPQLFSALKDKTLPEIKTAQIDVLSKSRSETERFRQYKTLNWQVKTYADSNLILGDIGPIAIVKNGDIVPPIFAKDILLIILPISSSKIIIGSSETQFIHLDSSEINMMSASLAVDFIISSHNSQILSKYSKIIGLKSERHYADMIDNIFQQNPLIR
;
A
#
# COMPACT_ATOMS: atom_id res chain seq x y z
N MET A 1 -23.70 -4.60 -5.24
CA MET A 1 -23.31 -4.25 -6.62
C MET A 1 -22.90 -2.78 -6.65
N ALA A 2 -21.69 -2.45 -6.21
CA ALA A 2 -21.13 -1.15 -6.53
C ALA A 2 -21.01 -1.05 -8.06
N GLY A 3 -21.22 0.15 -8.59
CA GLY A 3 -21.09 0.38 -10.02
C GLY A 3 -19.66 0.15 -10.50
N LYS A 4 -19.48 0.08 -11.82
CA LYS A 4 -18.18 -0.02 -12.53
C LYS A 4 -17.10 0.96 -12.02
N ARG A 5 -17.51 2.05 -11.36
CA ARG A 5 -16.67 3.11 -10.78
C ARG A 5 -16.64 2.97 -9.26
N GLN A 6 -15.49 2.58 -8.72
CA GLN A 6 -15.27 2.39 -7.29
C GLN A 6 -14.37 3.48 -6.74
N HIS A 7 -14.68 3.95 -5.53
CA HIS A 7 -13.93 5.00 -4.86
C HIS A 7 -12.89 4.40 -3.91
N PHE A 8 -11.63 4.82 -4.04
CA PHE A 8 -10.58 4.45 -3.09
C PHE A 8 -10.48 5.41 -1.89
N ILE A 9 -11.04 6.63 -2.03
CA ILE A 9 -11.37 7.52 -0.91
C ILE A 9 -12.90 7.60 -0.83
N PRO A 10 -13.54 7.12 0.25
CA PRO A 10 -14.99 7.04 0.31
C PRO A 10 -15.67 8.40 0.18
N ARG A 11 -16.80 8.43 -0.53
CA ARG A 11 -17.55 9.68 -0.77
C ARG A 11 -18.00 10.37 0.51
N PHE A 12 -18.34 9.61 1.55
CA PHE A 12 -18.71 10.20 2.84
C PHE A 12 -17.53 10.96 3.46
N LEU A 13 -16.28 10.56 3.22
CA LEU A 13 -15.11 11.33 3.65
C LEU A 13 -14.95 12.60 2.80
N LEU A 14 -15.09 12.49 1.48
CA LEU A 14 -15.01 13.64 0.54
C LEU A 14 -16.03 14.73 0.84
N ARG A 15 -17.20 14.39 1.39
CA ARG A 15 -18.24 15.36 1.78
C ARG A 15 -17.75 16.40 2.81
N GLY A 16 -16.73 16.08 3.59
CA GLY A 16 -16.15 17.05 4.53
C GLY A 16 -15.37 18.19 3.86
N PHE A 17 -15.10 18.08 2.56
CA PHE A 17 -14.29 19.03 1.80
C PHE A 17 -15.08 19.63 0.62
N ILE A 18 -16.40 19.71 0.76
CA ILE A 18 -17.26 20.31 -0.27
C ILE A 18 -16.95 21.80 -0.38
N SER A 19 -16.73 22.23 -1.62
CA SER A 19 -16.57 23.64 -2.02
C SER A 19 -17.89 24.28 -2.40
N LYS A 20 -18.72 23.50 -3.09
CA LYS A 20 -20.03 23.92 -3.59
C LYS A 20 -20.96 22.73 -3.60
N GLU A 21 -22.19 22.94 -3.15
CA GLU A 21 -23.26 21.96 -3.25
C GLU A 21 -24.46 22.53 -3.97
N THR A 22 -25.07 21.71 -4.81
CA THR A 22 -26.35 21.96 -5.47
C THR A 22 -27.30 20.82 -5.12
N LYS A 23 -28.60 20.94 -5.46
CA LYS A 23 -29.61 19.92 -5.13
C LYS A 23 -29.25 18.48 -5.56
N LYS A 24 -28.36 18.28 -6.54
CA LYS A 24 -27.98 16.95 -7.06
C LYS A 24 -26.48 16.69 -7.12
N GLU A 25 -25.64 17.70 -6.93
CA GLU A 25 -24.21 17.60 -7.18
C GLU A 25 -23.40 18.35 -6.13
N SER A 26 -22.37 17.67 -5.61
CA SER A 26 -21.40 18.24 -4.66
C SER A 26 -20.01 18.27 -5.32
N PHE A 27 -19.30 19.37 -5.14
CA PHE A 27 -18.01 19.66 -5.78
C PHE A 27 -16.93 19.89 -4.73
N THR A 28 -15.69 19.62 -5.08
CA THR A 28 -14.49 19.87 -4.27
C THR A 28 -13.34 20.32 -5.17
N TYR A 29 -12.32 20.94 -4.61
CA TYR A 29 -11.10 21.28 -5.35
C TYR A 29 -10.09 20.13 -5.26
N ILE A 30 -9.53 19.74 -6.39
CA ILE A 30 -8.37 18.85 -6.49
C ILE A 30 -7.19 19.67 -6.94
N THR A 31 -6.06 19.54 -6.24
CA THR A 31 -4.78 20.10 -6.69
C THR A 31 -3.78 18.97 -6.88
N ARG A 32 -3.20 18.87 -8.08
CA ARG A 32 -2.12 17.93 -8.37
C ARG A 32 -0.76 18.60 -8.27
N ARG A 33 0.30 17.79 -8.29
CA ARG A 33 1.67 18.28 -8.21
C ARG A 33 1.94 19.31 -9.32
N ASN A 34 2.39 20.50 -8.92
CA ASN A 34 2.70 21.61 -9.83
C ASN A 34 1.55 22.07 -10.75
N THR A 35 0.29 21.78 -10.40
CA THR A 35 -0.87 22.27 -11.16
C THR A 35 -1.73 23.22 -10.32
N PRO A 36 -2.48 24.14 -10.95
CA PRO A 36 -3.51 24.89 -10.24
C PRO A 36 -4.63 23.95 -9.72
N PRO A 37 -5.38 24.37 -8.68
CA PRO A 37 -6.57 23.68 -8.22
C PRO A 37 -7.67 23.65 -9.29
N ILE A 38 -8.35 22.51 -9.43
CA ILE A 38 -9.47 22.31 -10.34
C ILE A 38 -10.69 21.89 -9.52
N GLU A 39 -11.81 22.59 -9.69
CA GLU A 39 -13.09 22.21 -9.09
C GLU A 39 -13.68 21.01 -9.86
N THR A 40 -14.09 19.96 -9.15
CA THR A 40 -14.65 18.76 -9.75
C THR A 40 -15.70 18.13 -8.85
N ASN A 41 -16.64 17.41 -9.47
CA ASN A 41 -17.69 16.71 -8.73
C ASN A 41 -17.09 15.54 -7.94
N ILE A 42 -17.46 15.38 -6.67
CA ILE A 42 -16.96 14.30 -5.80
C ILE A 42 -17.19 12.89 -6.38
N LYS A 43 -18.18 12.71 -7.28
CA LYS A 43 -18.44 11.46 -8.02
C LYS A 43 -17.31 11.07 -8.98
N ASN A 44 -16.41 12.00 -9.28
CA ASN A 44 -15.26 11.82 -10.16
C ASN A 44 -13.93 11.85 -9.41
N VAL A 45 -13.94 12.05 -8.10
CA VAL A 45 -12.75 12.16 -7.25
C VAL A 45 -12.40 10.82 -6.65
N ALA A 46 -11.11 10.48 -6.70
CA ALA A 46 -10.59 9.22 -6.15
C ALA A 46 -11.32 7.97 -6.68
N VAL A 47 -11.66 7.98 -7.97
CA VAL A 47 -12.38 6.89 -8.64
C VAL A 47 -11.46 6.11 -9.56
N GLU A 48 -11.63 4.80 -9.57
CA GLU A 48 -11.03 3.90 -10.56
C GLU A 48 -12.04 2.85 -11.00
N SER A 49 -11.90 2.36 -12.23
CA SER A 49 -12.78 1.32 -12.78
C SER A 49 -12.43 -0.05 -12.20
N LYS A 50 -13.40 -0.76 -11.61
CA LYS A 50 -13.21 -2.11 -11.04
C LYS A 50 -12.01 -2.16 -10.07
N PHE A 51 -11.87 -1.17 -9.21
CA PHE A 51 -10.78 -1.09 -8.23
C PHE A 51 -10.75 -2.29 -7.26
N TYR A 52 -11.91 -2.76 -6.81
CA TYR A 52 -12.11 -3.85 -5.84
C TYR A 52 -12.55 -5.18 -6.48
N GLU A 53 -12.55 -5.24 -7.81
CA GLU A 53 -12.96 -6.41 -8.58
C GLU A 53 -11.83 -6.83 -9.52
N TYR A 54 -11.47 -8.11 -9.47
CA TYR A 54 -10.58 -8.72 -10.44
C TYR A 54 -10.96 -10.20 -10.62
N GLN A 55 -11.31 -10.58 -11.85
CA GLN A 55 -11.81 -11.92 -12.17
C GLN A 55 -12.97 -12.31 -11.23
N ASP A 56 -12.88 -13.44 -10.53
CA ASP A 56 -13.90 -13.97 -9.62
C ASP A 56 -13.74 -13.46 -8.17
N VAL A 57 -12.75 -12.62 -7.89
CA VAL A 57 -12.47 -12.08 -6.55
C VAL A 57 -13.03 -10.66 -6.42
N SER A 58 -13.87 -10.45 -5.41
CA SER A 58 -14.49 -9.15 -5.10
C SER A 58 -14.43 -8.85 -3.60
N ALA A 59 -14.01 -7.63 -3.25
CA ALA A 59 -14.10 -7.10 -1.89
C ALA A 59 -15.30 -6.14 -1.72
N ASP A 60 -16.13 -6.01 -2.75
CA ASP A 60 -17.15 -4.96 -2.89
C ASP A 60 -18.26 -5.07 -1.83
N ASP A 61 -18.73 -6.28 -1.57
CA ASP A 61 -19.76 -6.53 -0.55
C ASP A 61 -19.21 -6.25 0.87
N TYR A 62 -17.97 -6.68 1.16
CA TYR A 62 -17.32 -6.38 2.44
C TYR A 62 -17.13 -4.88 2.66
N ILE A 63 -16.70 -4.15 1.63
CA ILE A 63 -16.53 -2.71 1.72
C ILE A 63 -17.88 -2.05 1.98
N THR A 64 -18.90 -2.45 1.23
CA THR A 64 -20.27 -1.92 1.37
C THR A 64 -20.84 -2.15 2.77
N ASP A 65 -20.68 -3.35 3.32
CA ASP A 65 -21.19 -3.73 4.65
C ASP A 65 -20.59 -2.87 5.77
N ASN A 66 -19.30 -2.57 5.68
CA ASN A 66 -18.61 -1.77 6.71
C ASN A 66 -18.75 -0.25 6.50
N GLU A 67 -18.94 0.20 5.26
CA GLU A 67 -19.02 1.63 4.94
C GLU A 67 -20.18 2.33 5.66
N TYR A 68 -21.29 1.63 5.94
CA TYR A 68 -22.39 2.22 6.70
C TYR A 68 -21.96 2.60 8.13
N GLY A 69 -21.24 1.70 8.81
CA GLY A 69 -20.71 1.95 10.15
C GLY A 69 -19.68 3.07 10.17
N TYR A 70 -18.77 3.08 9.18
CA TYR A 70 -17.76 4.12 9.04
C TYR A 70 -18.38 5.50 8.75
N ALA A 71 -19.34 5.55 7.82
CA ALA A 71 -20.02 6.80 7.46
C ALA A 71 -20.72 7.40 8.68
N LYS A 72 -21.40 6.57 9.49
CA LYS A 72 -22.08 7.02 10.72
C LYS A 72 -21.08 7.57 11.75
N ALA A 73 -19.95 6.88 11.95
CA ALA A 73 -18.91 7.32 12.88
C ALA A 73 -18.26 8.64 12.44
N ILE A 74 -17.93 8.78 11.15
CA ILE A 74 -17.32 10.01 10.61
C ILE A 74 -18.29 11.18 10.66
N GLU A 75 -19.57 10.96 10.32
CA GLU A 75 -20.57 12.02 10.36
C GLU A 75 -20.87 12.49 11.80
N TYR A 76 -20.94 11.55 12.74
CA TYR A 76 -21.02 11.87 14.17
C TYR A 76 -19.82 12.73 14.59
N THR A 77 -18.60 12.34 14.21
CA THR A 77 -17.38 13.05 14.58
C THR A 77 -17.31 14.46 13.97
N ARG A 78 -17.87 14.68 12.77
CA ARG A 78 -17.94 16.03 12.19
C ARG A 78 -18.86 16.95 12.95
N THR A 79 -19.97 16.43 13.44
CA THR A 79 -21.04 17.22 14.07
C THR A 79 -20.83 17.43 15.56
N ASN A 80 -19.95 16.65 16.20
CA ASN A 80 -19.67 16.71 17.63
C ASN A 80 -18.22 17.13 17.90
N GLU A 81 -17.93 17.66 19.10
CA GLU A 81 -16.57 18.02 19.52
C GLU A 81 -15.83 16.87 20.20
N THR A 82 -16.53 15.79 20.54
CA THR A 82 -15.96 14.63 21.23
C THR A 82 -16.30 13.34 20.51
N LEU A 83 -15.33 12.43 20.43
CA LEU A 83 -15.57 11.06 19.98
C LEU A 83 -16.04 10.23 21.18
N THR A 84 -17.10 9.44 20.99
CA THR A 84 -17.57 8.52 22.02
C THR A 84 -16.90 7.15 21.85
N LYS A 85 -16.75 6.42 22.96
CA LYS A 85 -16.20 5.05 22.97
C LYS A 85 -16.91 4.11 21.99
N GLN A 86 -18.20 4.34 21.73
CA GLN A 86 -18.97 3.57 20.74
C GLN A 86 -18.40 3.69 19.33
N TYR A 87 -17.84 4.84 18.96
CA TYR A 87 -17.34 5.12 17.61
C TYR A 87 -15.82 4.99 17.47
N GLU A 88 -15.07 4.89 18.58
CA GLU A 88 -13.60 4.73 18.56
C GLU A 88 -13.15 3.52 17.73
N ALA A 89 -13.77 2.35 17.95
CA ALA A 89 -13.45 1.13 17.20
C ALA A 89 -13.75 1.28 15.70
N SER A 90 -14.87 1.94 15.35
CA SER A 90 -15.23 2.20 13.96
C SER A 90 -14.27 3.19 13.30
N VAL A 91 -13.80 4.21 14.01
CA VAL A 91 -12.80 5.16 13.53
C VAL A 91 -11.45 4.49 13.29
N ALA A 92 -10.97 3.71 14.26
CA ALA A 92 -9.73 2.95 14.14
C ALA A 92 -9.79 1.98 12.95
N SER A 93 -10.89 1.24 12.81
CA SER A 93 -11.10 0.30 11.70
C SER A 93 -11.20 1.03 10.36
N PHE A 94 -11.88 2.18 10.32
CA PHE A 94 -11.97 2.99 9.11
C PHE A 94 -10.59 3.48 8.66
N ILE A 95 -9.81 4.05 9.56
CA ILE A 95 -8.45 4.54 9.28
C ILE A 95 -7.56 3.40 8.80
N GLU A 96 -7.63 2.23 9.43
CA GLU A 96 -6.91 1.03 8.98
C GLU A 96 -7.29 0.67 7.54
N SER A 97 -8.59 0.61 7.27
CA SER A 97 -9.11 0.28 5.95
C SER A 97 -8.69 1.29 4.88
N LEU A 98 -8.60 2.59 5.22
CA LEU A 98 -8.14 3.62 4.29
C LEU A 98 -6.71 3.36 3.83
N VAL A 99 -5.82 2.94 4.72
CA VAL A 99 -4.40 2.71 4.38
C VAL A 99 -4.27 1.68 3.26
N VAL A 100 -4.99 0.57 3.37
CA VAL A 100 -4.95 -0.55 2.40
C VAL A 100 -5.77 -0.29 1.12
N ARG A 101 -6.75 0.62 1.17
CA ARG A 101 -7.62 0.98 0.04
C ARG A 101 -6.97 1.98 -0.92
N THR A 102 -5.87 2.63 -0.54
CA THR A 102 -5.27 3.68 -1.37
C THR A 102 -4.57 3.12 -2.63
N ARG A 103 -4.54 3.94 -3.68
CA ARG A 103 -3.68 3.69 -4.86
C ARG A 103 -2.20 3.60 -4.46
N TYR A 104 -1.81 4.38 -3.45
CA TYR A 104 -0.46 4.37 -2.92
C TYR A 104 -0.03 2.99 -2.44
N PHE A 105 -0.86 2.29 -1.65
CA PHE A 105 -0.58 0.92 -1.21
C PHE A 105 -0.31 -0.03 -2.38
N ARG A 106 -1.15 0.02 -3.43
CA ARG A 106 -0.95 -0.77 -4.65
C ARG A 106 0.37 -0.42 -5.35
N SER A 107 0.68 0.88 -5.45
CA SER A 107 1.92 1.34 -6.08
C SER A 107 3.16 0.87 -5.34
N ILE A 108 3.14 0.88 -4.00
CA ILE A 108 4.25 0.38 -3.18
C ILE A 108 4.48 -1.10 -3.46
N ILE A 109 3.43 -1.93 -3.37
CA ILE A 109 3.58 -3.39 -3.60
C ILE A 109 4.09 -3.64 -5.01
N THR A 110 3.49 -2.99 -6.01
CA THR A 110 3.87 -3.15 -7.42
C THR A 110 5.32 -2.82 -7.66
N SER A 111 5.75 -1.64 -7.23
CA SER A 111 7.09 -1.18 -7.52
C SER A 111 8.13 -1.95 -6.69
N SER A 112 7.79 -2.41 -5.48
CA SER A 112 8.66 -3.29 -4.68
C SER A 112 8.87 -4.66 -5.34
N THR A 113 7.80 -5.28 -5.82
CA THR A 113 7.88 -6.53 -6.56
C THR A 113 8.71 -6.36 -7.84
N ASN A 114 8.48 -5.28 -8.59
CA ASN A 114 9.27 -4.98 -9.79
C ASN A 114 10.76 -4.81 -9.48
N HIS A 115 11.11 -4.07 -8.42
CA HIS A 115 12.51 -3.90 -8.01
C HIS A 115 13.16 -5.21 -7.56
N LEU A 116 12.44 -6.09 -6.85
CA LEU A 116 12.93 -7.42 -6.49
C LEU A 116 13.18 -8.28 -7.74
N ILE A 117 12.28 -8.24 -8.71
CA ILE A 117 12.42 -8.95 -10.00
C ILE A 117 13.61 -8.41 -10.79
N ASP A 118 13.73 -7.09 -10.91
CA ASP A 118 14.82 -6.44 -11.65
C ASP A 118 16.18 -6.74 -11.00
N ARG A 119 16.27 -6.74 -9.66
CA ARG A 119 17.48 -7.13 -8.93
C ARG A 119 17.81 -8.61 -9.10
N ALA A 120 16.83 -9.50 -8.98
CA ALA A 120 17.04 -10.93 -9.22
C ALA A 120 17.54 -11.20 -10.64
N LYS A 121 17.07 -10.41 -11.62
CA LYS A 121 17.59 -10.43 -12.99
C LYS A 121 19.03 -9.92 -13.07
N GLU A 122 19.40 -8.85 -12.37
CA GLU A 122 20.79 -8.38 -12.31
C GLU A 122 21.73 -9.41 -11.69
N ASP A 123 21.32 -10.04 -10.59
CA ASP A 123 22.11 -11.09 -9.93
C ASP A 123 22.24 -12.35 -10.80
N LEU A 124 21.23 -12.67 -11.60
CA LEU A 124 21.30 -13.71 -12.63
C LEU A 124 22.29 -13.35 -13.75
N LEU A 125 22.39 -12.07 -14.11
CA LEU A 125 23.30 -11.59 -15.15
C LEU A 125 24.74 -11.44 -14.64
N ASN A 126 24.96 -11.45 -13.33
CA ASN A 126 26.27 -11.39 -12.69
C ASN A 126 26.83 -12.79 -12.41
N ASP A 127 27.97 -13.10 -13.00
CA ASP A 127 28.55 -14.44 -13.00
C ASP A 127 28.94 -14.91 -11.59
N GLU A 128 29.50 -14.02 -10.76
CA GLU A 128 29.91 -14.36 -9.40
C GLU A 128 28.70 -14.61 -8.49
N ASN A 129 27.67 -13.76 -8.59
CA ASN A 129 26.44 -13.91 -7.79
C ASN A 129 25.66 -15.16 -8.20
N LEU A 130 25.55 -15.43 -9.49
CA LEU A 130 24.90 -16.62 -10.02
C LEU A 130 25.65 -17.89 -9.62
N ILE A 131 26.99 -17.90 -9.73
CA ILE A 131 27.83 -19.03 -9.28
C ILE A 131 27.64 -19.26 -7.78
N ARG A 132 27.63 -18.22 -6.96
CA ARG A 132 27.41 -18.33 -5.50
C ARG A 132 26.02 -18.88 -5.18
N LEU A 133 24.99 -18.42 -5.88
CA LEU A 133 23.59 -18.85 -5.68
C LEU A 133 23.39 -20.31 -6.09
N ILE A 134 23.92 -20.71 -7.26
CA ILE A 134 23.93 -22.09 -7.74
C ILE A 134 24.74 -22.98 -6.79
N SER A 135 25.92 -22.54 -6.35
CA SER A 135 26.78 -23.30 -5.42
C SER A 135 26.11 -23.49 -4.06
N GLY A 136 25.40 -22.48 -3.55
CA GLY A 136 24.62 -22.58 -2.31
C GLY A 136 23.44 -23.55 -2.44
N MET A 137 22.74 -23.57 -3.58
CA MET A 137 21.69 -24.56 -3.84
C MET A 137 22.24 -25.98 -4.00
N LEU A 138 23.40 -26.15 -4.64
CA LEU A 138 24.08 -27.44 -4.84
C LEU A 138 24.81 -27.96 -3.59
N ALA A 139 24.99 -27.10 -2.57
CA ALA A 139 25.55 -27.46 -1.28
C ALA A 139 24.49 -28.04 -0.31
N ASP A 140 23.20 -27.72 -0.50
CA ASP A 140 22.08 -28.22 0.28
C ASP A 140 21.27 -29.24 -0.53
N ASP A 141 21.67 -30.53 -0.44
CA ASP A 141 21.06 -31.65 -1.15
C ASP A 141 19.53 -31.73 -0.92
N THR A 142 19.03 -31.24 0.23
CA THR A 142 17.60 -31.22 0.59
C THR A 142 16.79 -30.26 -0.28
N ARG A 143 17.33 -29.06 -0.58
CA ARG A 143 16.65 -28.06 -1.43
C ARG A 143 16.59 -28.49 -2.88
N LEU A 144 17.69 -29.06 -3.38
CA LEU A 144 17.75 -29.53 -4.75
C LEU A 144 16.82 -30.72 -4.99
N THR A 145 16.76 -31.64 -4.03
CA THR A 145 15.85 -32.80 -4.09
C THR A 145 14.39 -32.35 -4.12
N LYS A 146 14.04 -31.36 -3.30
CA LYS A 146 12.68 -30.79 -3.27
C LYS A 146 12.33 -30.11 -4.59
N CYS A 147 13.25 -29.37 -5.19
CA CYS A 147 13.03 -28.70 -6.48
C CYS A 147 12.81 -29.72 -7.62
N ILE A 148 13.57 -30.82 -7.64
CA ILE A 148 13.37 -31.93 -8.58
C ILE A 148 12.00 -32.57 -8.36
N ASP A 149 11.61 -32.79 -7.10
CA ASP A 149 10.31 -33.38 -6.76
C ASP A 149 9.13 -32.49 -7.18
N ASP A 150 9.26 -31.17 -7.09
CA ASP A 150 8.20 -30.23 -7.47
C ASP A 150 8.06 -30.10 -9.00
N ILE A 151 9.17 -30.03 -9.76
CA ILE A 151 9.14 -30.05 -11.24
C ILE A 151 8.50 -31.35 -11.77
N CYS A 152 8.85 -32.48 -11.15
CA CYS A 152 8.28 -33.78 -11.51
C CYS A 152 6.79 -33.95 -11.16
N LYS A 153 6.23 -33.12 -10.28
CA LYS A 153 4.78 -33.09 -10.01
C LYS A 153 4.04 -32.27 -11.07
N GLU A 154 4.66 -31.18 -11.55
CA GLU A 154 4.07 -30.31 -12.57
C GLU A 154 4.10 -30.93 -13.98
N HIS A 155 4.98 -31.92 -14.20
CA HIS A 155 5.15 -32.63 -15.48
C HIS A 155 5.05 -34.16 -15.34
N PRO A 156 3.85 -34.72 -15.12
CA PRO A 156 3.63 -36.16 -14.87
C PRO A 156 3.95 -37.08 -16.05
N GLU A 157 4.07 -36.55 -17.27
CA GLU A 157 4.50 -37.24 -18.49
C GLU A 157 5.96 -37.74 -18.47
N ILE A 158 6.75 -37.26 -17.51
CA ILE A 158 8.14 -37.64 -17.27
C ILE A 158 8.15 -38.86 -16.33
N ASP A 159 8.69 -40.01 -16.77
CA ASP A 159 8.80 -41.24 -15.94
C ASP A 159 9.53 -40.93 -14.62
N ASN A 160 8.70 -40.80 -13.59
CA ASN A 160 8.99 -40.09 -12.36
C ASN A 160 10.10 -40.75 -11.53
N ASN A 161 10.31 -42.06 -11.68
CA ASN A 161 11.28 -42.79 -10.85
C ASN A 161 12.64 -42.97 -11.53
N LYS A 162 12.67 -43.29 -12.83
CA LYS A 162 13.93 -43.44 -13.57
C LYS A 162 14.66 -42.12 -13.75
N ILE A 163 13.93 -41.04 -14.05
CA ILE A 163 14.52 -39.72 -14.24
C ILE A 163 14.96 -39.12 -12.91
N LYS A 164 14.22 -39.32 -11.81
CA LYS A 164 14.69 -38.93 -10.47
C LYS A 164 15.98 -39.65 -10.08
N GLN A 165 16.08 -40.95 -10.36
CA GLN A 165 17.27 -41.72 -10.06
C GLN A 165 18.46 -41.29 -10.92
N LEU A 166 18.28 -41.15 -12.24
CA LEU A 166 19.29 -40.66 -13.17
C LEU A 166 19.75 -39.23 -12.84
N CYS A 167 18.83 -38.34 -12.50
CA CYS A 167 19.14 -36.98 -12.09
C CYS A 167 19.96 -36.99 -10.80
N ARG A 168 19.57 -37.78 -9.78
CA ARG A 168 20.31 -37.90 -8.50
C ARG A 168 21.70 -38.54 -8.65
N GLU A 169 21.84 -39.53 -9.52
CA GLU A 169 23.12 -40.21 -9.79
C GLU A 169 24.07 -39.30 -10.57
N LYS A 170 23.61 -38.65 -11.65
CA LYS A 170 24.40 -37.64 -12.39
C LYS A 170 24.71 -36.40 -11.54
N LEU A 171 23.81 -36.00 -10.64
CA LEU A 171 24.04 -34.91 -9.68
C LEU A 171 25.29 -35.15 -8.83
N LYS A 172 25.47 -36.40 -8.40
CA LYS A 172 26.58 -36.81 -7.51
C LYS A 172 27.89 -36.94 -8.27
N SER A 173 27.86 -37.42 -9.51
CA SER A 173 29.07 -37.66 -10.30
C SER A 173 29.57 -36.43 -11.08
N GLU A 174 28.70 -35.46 -11.39
CA GLU A 174 29.01 -34.36 -12.32
C GLU A 174 28.57 -32.98 -11.81
N LYS A 175 28.75 -32.68 -10.51
CA LYS A 175 28.40 -31.36 -9.91
C LYS A 175 28.93 -30.16 -10.72
N HIS A 176 30.12 -30.30 -11.32
CA HIS A 176 30.74 -29.22 -12.10
C HIS A 176 30.12 -29.01 -13.50
N ASN A 177 29.73 -30.09 -14.20
CA ASN A 177 29.03 -29.98 -15.49
C ASN A 177 27.58 -29.52 -15.29
N LEU A 178 26.94 -29.96 -14.21
CA LEU A 178 25.62 -29.50 -13.82
C LEU A 178 25.61 -28.02 -13.48
N ALA A 179 26.60 -27.52 -12.72
CA ALA A 179 26.73 -26.09 -12.43
C ALA A 179 26.84 -25.27 -13.72
N ASN A 180 27.66 -25.71 -14.69
CA ASN A 180 27.80 -25.04 -15.99
C ASN A 180 26.52 -25.12 -16.85
N PHE A 181 25.82 -26.25 -16.82
CA PHE A 181 24.55 -26.45 -17.53
C PHE A 181 23.44 -25.56 -16.93
N VAL A 182 23.31 -25.53 -15.61
CA VAL A 182 22.36 -24.68 -14.88
C VAL A 182 22.71 -23.21 -15.10
N PHE A 183 23.99 -22.83 -15.01
CA PHE A 183 24.46 -21.47 -15.27
C PHE A 183 24.12 -21.00 -16.70
N THR A 184 24.39 -21.84 -17.70
CA THR A 184 24.11 -21.53 -19.11
C THR A 184 22.60 -21.44 -19.36
N GLY A 185 21.82 -22.40 -18.85
CA GLY A 185 20.36 -22.40 -18.97
C GLY A 185 19.71 -21.19 -18.27
N ALA A 186 20.20 -20.84 -17.08
CA ALA A 186 19.73 -19.70 -16.30
C ALA A 186 19.97 -18.37 -17.04
N LYS A 187 21.14 -18.19 -17.68
CA LYS A 187 21.41 -16.99 -18.50
C LYS A 187 20.58 -16.88 -19.77
N VAL A 188 20.27 -18.00 -20.42
CA VAL A 188 19.53 -18.02 -21.70
C VAL A 188 18.02 -17.87 -21.49
N VAL A 189 17.46 -18.58 -20.51
CA VAL A 189 16.00 -18.65 -20.28
C VAL A 189 15.55 -17.63 -19.22
N GLY A 190 16.41 -17.31 -18.25
CA GLY A 190 16.06 -16.48 -17.11
C GLY A 190 15.56 -15.07 -17.46
N PRO A 191 16.16 -14.32 -18.41
CA PRO A 191 15.62 -13.02 -18.80
C PRO A 191 14.19 -13.08 -19.36
N GLN A 192 13.85 -14.14 -20.11
CA GLN A 192 12.50 -14.35 -20.64
C GLN A 192 11.52 -14.75 -19.52
N LEU A 193 11.98 -15.58 -18.57
CA LEU A 193 11.20 -15.98 -17.41
C LEU A 193 10.89 -14.78 -16.50
N PHE A 194 11.87 -13.90 -16.25
CA PHE A 194 11.68 -12.67 -15.48
C PHE A 194 10.73 -11.68 -16.17
N SER A 195 10.79 -11.57 -17.50
CA SER A 195 9.82 -10.78 -18.26
C SER A 195 8.40 -11.34 -18.08
N ALA A 196 8.24 -12.65 -18.22
CA ALA A 196 6.94 -13.31 -18.05
C ALA A 196 6.42 -13.22 -16.60
N LEU A 197 7.30 -13.27 -15.60
CA LEU A 197 6.96 -13.03 -14.19
C LEU A 197 6.48 -11.59 -13.99
N LYS A 198 7.21 -10.60 -14.52
CA LYS A 198 6.84 -9.18 -14.43
C LYS A 198 5.44 -8.94 -15.00
N ASP A 199 5.13 -9.50 -16.16
CA ASP A 199 3.84 -9.37 -16.83
C ASP A 199 2.69 -10.05 -16.06
N LYS A 200 2.97 -11.15 -15.33
CA LYS A 200 1.99 -11.86 -14.49
C LYS A 200 1.76 -11.22 -13.11
N THR A 201 2.75 -10.52 -12.56
CA THR A 201 2.67 -9.98 -11.19
C THR A 201 1.63 -8.88 -11.01
N LEU A 202 1.39 -8.03 -12.01
CA LEU A 202 0.44 -6.91 -11.91
C LEU A 202 -1.00 -7.37 -11.62
N PRO A 203 -1.55 -8.34 -12.39
CA PRO A 203 -2.77 -9.05 -12.03
C PRO A 203 -2.81 -9.60 -10.60
N GLU A 204 -1.76 -10.32 -10.20
CA GLU A 204 -1.69 -11.02 -8.92
C GLU A 204 -1.63 -10.05 -7.72
N ILE A 205 -0.95 -8.91 -7.86
CA ILE A 205 -0.93 -7.85 -6.84
C ILE A 205 -2.33 -7.28 -6.60
N LYS A 206 -3.10 -7.09 -7.67
CA LYS A 206 -4.49 -6.63 -7.56
C LYS A 206 -5.34 -7.67 -6.83
N THR A 207 -5.22 -8.95 -7.19
CA THR A 207 -5.89 -10.04 -6.49
C THR A 207 -5.50 -10.10 -5.02
N ALA A 208 -4.21 -9.99 -4.70
CA ALA A 208 -3.70 -9.99 -3.32
C ALA A 208 -4.24 -8.81 -2.50
N GLN A 209 -4.31 -7.60 -3.10
CA GLN A 209 -4.92 -6.46 -2.42
C GLN A 209 -6.41 -6.68 -2.16
N ILE A 210 -7.16 -7.19 -3.15
CA ILE A 210 -8.59 -7.51 -2.97
C ILE A 210 -8.77 -8.60 -1.91
N ASP A 211 -7.87 -9.58 -1.86
CA ASP A 211 -7.84 -10.61 -0.82
C ASP A 211 -7.57 -10.04 0.57
N VAL A 212 -6.62 -9.11 0.72
CA VAL A 212 -6.38 -8.42 2.01
C VAL A 212 -7.62 -7.61 2.41
N LEU A 213 -8.25 -6.94 1.46
CA LEU A 213 -9.48 -6.18 1.69
C LEU A 213 -10.65 -7.09 2.07
N SER A 214 -10.81 -8.25 1.43
CA SER A 214 -11.88 -9.21 1.73
C SER A 214 -11.63 -10.00 3.03
N LYS A 215 -10.36 -10.25 3.37
CA LYS A 215 -9.90 -10.95 4.60
C LYS A 215 -9.67 -10.03 5.79
N SER A 216 -9.85 -8.71 5.64
CA SER A 216 -9.79 -7.73 6.74
C SER A 216 -10.87 -7.89 7.82
N ARG A 217 -11.61 -9.01 7.81
CA ARG A 217 -12.33 -9.57 8.97
C ARG A 217 -11.39 -9.99 10.11
N SER A 218 -10.11 -10.25 9.84
CA SER A 218 -9.11 -10.59 10.86
C SER A 218 -8.49 -9.34 11.47
N GLU A 219 -8.33 -9.31 12.80
CA GLU A 219 -7.65 -8.20 13.48
C GLU A 219 -6.18 -8.15 13.07
N THR A 220 -5.84 -7.22 12.17
CA THR A 220 -4.45 -6.95 11.80
C THR A 220 -3.69 -6.38 13.00
N GLU A 221 -2.38 -6.60 13.05
CA GLU A 221 -1.55 -6.07 14.15
C GLU A 221 -1.67 -4.54 14.25
N ARG A 222 -1.76 -3.87 13.11
CA ARG A 222 -2.01 -2.44 13.02
C ARG A 222 -3.37 -2.03 13.57
N PHE A 223 -4.43 -2.78 13.26
CA PHE A 223 -5.74 -2.51 13.85
C PHE A 223 -5.70 -2.66 15.38
N ARG A 224 -4.99 -3.66 15.91
CA ARG A 224 -4.78 -3.80 17.36
C ARG A 224 -4.08 -2.59 17.96
N GLN A 225 -3.02 -2.11 17.32
CA GLN A 225 -2.33 -0.89 17.74
C GLN A 225 -3.25 0.34 17.69
N TYR A 226 -4.06 0.50 16.65
CA TYR A 226 -4.99 1.63 16.52
C TYR A 226 -6.07 1.62 17.61
N LYS A 227 -6.50 0.43 18.07
CA LYS A 227 -7.44 0.29 19.19
C LYS A 227 -6.86 0.75 20.53
N THR A 228 -5.53 0.78 20.69
CA THR A 228 -4.91 1.22 21.95
C THR A 228 -4.62 2.72 21.98
N LEU A 229 -4.90 3.46 20.89
CA LEU A 229 -4.71 4.90 20.84
C LEU A 229 -5.85 5.64 21.55
N ASN A 230 -5.50 6.77 22.16
CA ASN A 230 -6.45 7.73 22.70
C ASN A 230 -6.98 8.59 21.56
N TRP A 231 -8.25 8.40 21.19
CA TRP A 231 -8.87 9.10 20.07
C TRP A 231 -9.55 10.40 20.50
N GLN A 232 -9.34 11.45 19.72
CA GLN A 232 -9.91 12.78 19.96
C GLN A 232 -10.30 13.45 18.65
N VAL A 233 -11.20 14.42 18.76
CA VAL A 233 -11.60 15.30 17.66
C VAL A 233 -11.02 16.67 17.95
N LYS A 234 -10.43 17.29 16.94
CA LYS A 234 -9.94 18.67 17.06
C LYS A 234 -10.52 19.53 15.96
N THR A 235 -11.05 20.67 16.38
CA THR A 235 -11.65 21.68 15.52
C THR A 235 -10.70 22.85 15.38
N TYR A 236 -10.51 23.30 14.14
CA TYR A 236 -9.70 24.44 13.77
C TYR A 236 -10.62 25.47 13.11
N ALA A 237 -11.11 26.41 13.92
CA ALA A 237 -11.89 27.55 13.44
C ALA A 237 -11.08 28.31 12.36
N ASP A 238 -11.75 28.73 11.30
CA ASP A 238 -11.18 29.51 10.18
C ASP A 238 -10.00 28.85 9.43
N SER A 239 -9.81 27.54 9.62
CA SER A 239 -8.80 26.79 8.88
C SER A 239 -9.33 26.28 7.54
N ASN A 240 -8.37 25.92 6.67
CA ASN A 240 -8.62 25.28 5.40
C ASN A 240 -7.82 23.98 5.35
N LEU A 241 -8.22 23.02 6.19
CA LEU A 241 -7.61 21.71 6.19
C LEU A 241 -7.78 21.06 4.81
N ILE A 242 -6.73 20.38 4.38
CA ILE A 242 -6.70 19.60 3.14
C ILE A 242 -6.62 18.12 3.45
N LEU A 243 -7.00 17.29 2.47
CA LEU A 243 -6.85 15.84 2.52
C LEU A 243 -6.00 15.36 1.34
N GLY A 244 -4.84 14.80 1.63
CA GLY A 244 -4.04 14.05 0.67
C GLY A 244 -4.72 12.73 0.29
N ASP A 245 -4.43 12.24 -0.91
CA ASP A 245 -5.00 11.01 -1.46
C ASP A 245 -4.54 9.71 -0.78
N ILE A 246 -3.54 9.78 0.10
CA ILE A 246 -3.17 8.72 1.05
C ILE A 246 -4.19 8.61 2.21
N GLY A 247 -4.88 9.71 2.55
CA GLY A 247 -5.79 9.76 3.69
C GLY A 247 -5.07 10.06 5.01
N PRO A 248 -4.93 9.08 5.93
CA PRO A 248 -4.32 9.30 7.24
C PRO A 248 -2.81 9.56 7.19
N ILE A 249 -2.34 10.32 8.17
CA ILE A 249 -0.94 10.68 8.41
C ILE A 249 -0.50 9.98 9.69
N ALA A 250 0.71 9.40 9.71
CA ALA A 250 1.32 8.89 10.93
C ALA A 250 2.52 9.75 11.34
N ILE A 251 2.61 10.05 12.62
CA ILE A 251 3.83 10.54 13.28
C ILE A 251 4.30 9.43 14.20
N VAL A 252 5.55 9.01 14.07
CA VAL A 252 6.14 7.96 14.92
C VAL A 252 6.96 8.59 16.05
N LYS A 253 7.29 7.81 17.08
CA LYS A 253 7.91 8.32 18.32
C LYS A 253 9.23 9.07 18.13
N ASN A 254 9.96 8.84 17.04
CA ASN A 254 11.17 9.59 16.71
C ASN A 254 10.88 10.98 16.07
N GLY A 255 9.61 11.33 15.86
CA GLY A 255 9.16 12.57 15.25
C GLY A 255 8.95 12.51 13.72
N ASP A 256 9.29 11.39 13.08
CA ASP A 256 9.14 11.26 11.63
C ASP A 256 7.68 11.17 11.20
N ILE A 257 7.41 11.84 10.08
CA ILE A 257 6.10 11.85 9.43
C ILE A 257 6.15 10.85 8.28
N VAL A 258 5.32 9.83 8.38
CA VAL A 258 5.35 8.68 7.47
C VAL A 258 3.95 8.34 6.96
N PRO A 259 3.82 7.74 5.77
CA PRO A 259 2.62 7.03 5.39
C PRO A 259 2.32 5.94 6.43
N PRO A 260 1.07 5.79 6.92
CA PRO A 260 0.80 4.84 8.00
C PRO A 260 1.15 3.39 7.67
N ILE A 261 1.25 3.02 6.38
CA ILE A 261 1.73 1.70 5.95
C ILE A 261 3.11 1.35 6.51
N PHE A 262 3.98 2.36 6.67
CA PHE A 262 5.35 2.21 7.17
C PHE A 262 5.53 2.55 8.64
N ALA A 263 4.47 2.98 9.32
CA ALA A 263 4.55 3.41 10.70
C ALA A 263 4.87 2.23 11.63
N LYS A 264 5.93 2.40 12.42
CA LYS A 264 6.29 1.59 13.59
C LYS A 264 6.36 2.54 14.78
N ASP A 265 6.06 2.06 15.98
CA ASP A 265 6.11 2.89 17.20
C ASP A 265 5.33 4.21 17.04
N ILE A 266 4.05 4.09 16.69
CA ILE A 266 3.16 5.21 16.41
C ILE A 266 3.05 6.12 17.65
N LEU A 267 3.26 7.42 17.42
CA LEU A 267 2.97 8.48 18.38
C LEU A 267 1.59 9.09 18.11
N LEU A 268 1.32 9.43 16.85
CA LEU A 268 0.06 10.00 16.39
C LEU A 268 -0.42 9.39 15.08
N ILE A 269 -1.72 9.21 14.96
CA ILE A 269 -2.44 9.05 13.69
C ILE A 269 -3.39 10.22 13.52
N ILE A 270 -3.30 10.92 12.39
CA ILE A 270 -4.11 12.10 12.09
C ILE A 270 -4.89 11.85 10.81
N LEU A 271 -6.19 12.13 10.84
CA LEU A 271 -7.03 12.11 9.64
C LEU A 271 -7.86 13.40 9.56
N PRO A 272 -7.59 14.26 8.57
CA PRO A 272 -8.51 15.33 8.19
C PRO A 272 -9.84 14.73 7.73
N ILE A 273 -10.94 15.10 8.40
CA ILE A 273 -12.29 14.61 8.08
C ILE A 273 -13.19 15.70 7.49
N SER A 274 -12.81 16.96 7.65
CA SER A 274 -13.40 18.11 6.96
C SER A 274 -12.37 19.24 6.81
N SER A 275 -12.77 20.34 6.19
CA SER A 275 -11.97 21.56 6.11
C SER A 275 -11.64 22.21 7.46
N SER A 276 -12.30 21.80 8.54
CA SER A 276 -12.13 22.38 9.88
C SER A 276 -11.93 21.36 11.00
N LYS A 277 -12.06 20.05 10.74
CA LYS A 277 -11.92 19.01 11.75
C LYS A 277 -10.97 17.91 11.36
N ILE A 278 -10.21 17.45 12.35
CA ILE A 278 -9.41 16.24 12.28
C ILE A 278 -9.87 15.23 13.34
N ILE A 279 -9.59 13.96 13.06
CA ILE A 279 -9.49 12.91 14.07
C ILE A 279 -8.01 12.73 14.39
N ILE A 280 -7.67 12.61 15.67
CA ILE A 280 -6.32 12.30 16.14
C ILE A 280 -6.35 11.12 17.10
N GLY A 281 -5.53 10.11 16.86
CA GLY A 281 -5.27 9.00 17.79
C GLY A 281 -3.85 9.14 18.33
N SER A 282 -3.68 9.18 19.65
CA SER A 282 -2.37 9.32 20.30
C SER A 282 -2.00 8.13 21.17
N SER A 283 -0.73 7.73 21.14
CA SER A 283 -0.19 6.77 22.12
C SER A 283 0.05 7.40 23.50
N GLU A 284 0.09 8.73 23.56
CA GLU A 284 0.30 9.49 24.78
C GLU A 284 -1.04 9.93 25.38
N THR A 285 -1.03 10.17 26.69
CA THR A 285 -2.18 10.74 27.40
C THR A 285 -2.17 12.27 27.35
N GLN A 286 -0.99 12.87 27.15
CA GLN A 286 -0.84 14.31 27.01
C GLN A 286 -1.15 14.77 25.60
N PHE A 287 -1.86 15.89 25.53
CA PHE A 287 -2.31 16.47 24.27
C PHE A 287 -1.15 17.09 23.49
N ILE A 288 -0.94 16.62 22.26
CA ILE A 288 0.01 17.22 21.32
C ILE A 288 -0.71 18.27 20.50
N HIS A 289 -0.31 19.54 20.68
CA HIS A 289 -0.85 20.63 19.89
C HIS A 289 -0.17 20.69 18.52
N LEU A 290 -0.95 20.46 17.46
CA LEU A 290 -0.54 20.67 16.08
C LEU A 290 -1.26 21.88 15.50
N ASP A 291 -0.59 22.63 14.62
CA ASP A 291 -1.24 23.68 13.84
C ASP A 291 -1.86 23.13 12.54
N SER A 292 -2.90 23.80 12.06
CA SER A 292 -3.57 23.47 10.80
C SER A 292 -2.62 23.56 9.59
N SER A 293 -1.65 24.48 9.60
CA SER A 293 -0.66 24.58 8.51
C SER A 293 0.32 23.40 8.51
N GLU A 294 0.72 22.92 9.69
CA GLU A 294 1.56 21.72 9.84
C GLU A 294 0.84 20.50 9.31
N ILE A 295 -0.43 20.32 9.67
CA ILE A 295 -1.26 19.21 9.17
C ILE A 295 -1.38 19.27 7.65
N ASN A 296 -1.60 20.45 7.09
CA ASN A 296 -1.68 20.61 5.64
C ASN A 296 -0.35 20.30 4.95
N MET A 297 0.78 20.76 5.50
CA MET A 297 2.11 20.42 4.97
C MET A 297 2.36 18.91 5.02
N MET A 298 2.01 18.25 6.13
CA MET A 298 2.12 16.81 6.28
C MET A 298 1.26 16.07 5.25
N SER A 299 -0.03 16.44 5.16
CA SER A 299 -0.98 15.84 4.23
C SER A 299 -0.54 16.00 2.77
N ALA A 300 -0.09 17.20 2.38
CA ALA A 300 0.41 17.46 1.04
C ALA A 300 1.71 16.70 0.76
N SER A 301 2.69 16.74 1.67
CA SER A 301 4.00 16.11 1.44
C SER A 301 3.92 14.58 1.31
N LEU A 302 2.94 13.97 1.96
CA LEU A 302 2.66 12.55 1.85
C LEU A 302 1.74 12.20 0.67
N ALA A 303 0.89 13.11 0.20
CA ALA A 303 0.02 12.85 -0.96
C ALA A 303 0.83 12.42 -2.19
N VAL A 304 0.25 11.57 -3.04
CA VAL A 304 0.93 10.96 -4.19
C VAL A 304 0.55 11.66 -5.48
N ASP A 305 -0.75 11.70 -5.79
CA ASP A 305 -1.27 12.28 -7.03
C ASP A 305 -1.88 13.66 -6.75
N PHE A 306 -2.70 13.76 -5.70
CA PHE A 306 -3.44 14.98 -5.41
C PHE A 306 -3.78 15.21 -3.94
N ILE A 307 -4.10 16.48 -3.65
CA ILE A 307 -4.77 16.92 -2.42
C ILE A 307 -6.18 17.43 -2.74
N ILE A 308 -7.06 17.35 -1.74
CA ILE A 308 -8.46 17.76 -1.79
C ILE A 308 -8.67 18.94 -0.84
N SER A 309 -9.43 19.96 -1.26
CA SER A 309 -9.80 21.10 -0.41
C SER A 309 -11.21 21.62 -0.69
N SER A 310 -11.81 22.26 0.32
CA SER A 310 -13.11 22.95 0.18
C SER A 310 -12.99 24.34 -0.45
N HIS A 311 -11.81 24.94 -0.46
CA HIS A 311 -11.61 26.30 -0.96
C HIS A 311 -10.49 26.34 -1.98
N ASN A 312 -10.64 27.18 -3.00
CA ASN A 312 -9.54 27.59 -3.84
C ASN A 312 -8.75 28.70 -3.11
N SER A 313 -7.48 28.48 -2.86
CA SER A 313 -6.63 29.45 -2.19
C SER A 313 -5.23 29.43 -2.76
N GLN A 314 -4.56 30.59 -2.72
CA GLN A 314 -3.18 30.73 -3.20
C GLN A 314 -2.19 29.81 -2.46
N ILE A 315 -2.51 29.42 -1.21
CA ILE A 315 -1.67 28.49 -0.44
C ILE A 315 -1.67 27.08 -1.03
N LEU A 316 -2.71 26.67 -1.78
CA LEU A 316 -2.70 25.40 -2.50
C LEU A 316 -1.60 25.32 -3.54
N SER A 317 -1.21 26.44 -4.16
CA SER A 317 -0.06 26.48 -5.06
C SER A 317 1.25 26.17 -4.33
N LYS A 318 1.38 26.53 -3.04
CA LYS A 318 2.55 26.13 -2.23
C LYS A 318 2.51 24.63 -1.95
N TYR A 319 1.35 24.11 -1.52
CA TYR A 319 1.19 22.68 -1.25
C TYR A 319 1.38 21.82 -2.50
N SER A 320 0.96 22.30 -3.68
CA SER A 320 1.15 21.61 -4.96
C SER A 320 2.61 21.29 -5.28
N LYS A 321 3.56 22.09 -4.78
CA LYS A 321 5.00 21.91 -5.03
C LYS A 321 5.61 20.80 -4.17
N ILE A 322 4.97 20.49 -3.04
CA ILE A 322 5.46 19.50 -2.09
C ILE A 322 4.75 18.15 -2.18
N ILE A 323 3.70 18.04 -3.00
CA ILE A 323 3.03 16.75 -3.28
C ILE A 323 4.07 15.71 -3.72
N GLY A 324 4.05 14.56 -3.05
CA GLY A 324 4.90 13.41 -3.33
C GLY A 324 6.24 13.40 -2.62
N LEU A 325 6.73 14.55 -2.11
CA LEU A 325 8.14 14.66 -1.68
C LEU A 325 8.52 13.71 -0.53
N LYS A 326 7.64 13.49 0.44
CA LYS A 326 7.92 12.54 1.54
C LYS A 326 7.56 11.12 1.19
N SER A 327 6.45 10.89 0.46
CA SER A 327 6.06 9.53 0.07
C SER A 327 7.07 8.89 -0.88
N GLU A 328 7.64 9.64 -1.82
CA GLU A 328 8.69 9.18 -2.73
C GLU A 328 9.97 8.78 -1.97
N ARG A 329 10.33 9.57 -0.94
CA ARG A 329 11.50 9.26 -0.09
C ARG A 329 11.28 8.00 0.73
N HIS A 330 10.16 7.90 1.44
CA HIS A 330 9.84 6.71 2.23
C HIS A 330 9.74 5.45 1.38
N TYR A 331 9.25 5.61 0.14
CA TYR A 331 9.24 4.55 -0.83
C TYR A 331 10.68 4.10 -1.18
N ALA A 332 11.59 5.01 -1.51
CA ALA A 332 12.99 4.69 -1.78
C ALA A 332 13.68 4.02 -0.58
N ASP A 333 13.52 4.58 0.61
CA ASP A 333 14.10 4.04 1.85
C ASP A 333 13.58 2.63 2.15
N MET A 334 12.31 2.31 1.85
CA MET A 334 11.77 0.96 2.01
C MET A 334 12.47 -0.03 1.10
N ILE A 335 12.63 0.33 -0.18
CA ILE A 335 13.31 -0.52 -1.17
C ILE A 335 14.73 -0.82 -0.71
N ASP A 336 15.48 0.21 -0.28
CA ASP A 336 16.84 0.05 0.22
C ASP A 336 16.92 -0.86 1.45
N ASN A 337 15.99 -0.71 2.40
CA ASN A 337 15.95 -1.54 3.61
C ASN A 337 15.65 -3.03 3.32
N ILE A 338 14.76 -3.32 2.37
CA ILE A 338 14.46 -4.71 1.96
C ILE A 338 15.73 -5.41 1.46
N PHE A 339 16.60 -4.68 0.75
CA PHE A 339 17.86 -5.19 0.25
C PHE A 339 18.92 -5.37 1.34
N GLN A 340 18.96 -4.49 2.35
CA GLN A 340 19.91 -4.63 3.45
C GLN A 340 19.60 -5.82 4.38
N GLN A 341 18.33 -6.20 4.53
CA GLN A 341 17.91 -7.24 5.47
C GLN A 341 17.90 -8.67 4.91
N ASN A 342 18.07 -8.85 3.59
CA ASN A 342 18.05 -10.17 2.96
C ASN A 342 19.46 -10.55 2.43
N PRO A 343 20.25 -11.33 3.19
CA PRO A 343 21.61 -11.72 2.82
C PRO A 343 21.69 -12.67 1.62
N LEU A 344 20.57 -13.21 1.14
CA LEU A 344 20.50 -13.91 -0.15
C LEU A 344 20.55 -12.95 -1.37
N ILE A 345 20.45 -11.64 -1.12
CA ILE A 345 20.47 -10.55 -2.12
C ILE A 345 21.78 -9.71 -2.00
N ARG A 346 22.70 -10.10 -1.11
CA ARG A 346 24.07 -9.56 -1.05
C ARG A 346 25.04 -10.51 -1.69
#